data_AF-A0A6G3RH24-F1
#
_entry.id   AF-A0A6G3RH24-F1
#
_cell.length_a   1.000
_cell.length_b   1.000
_cell.length_c   1.000
_cell.angle_alpha   90.00
_cell.angle_beta   90.00
_cell.angle_gamma   90.00
#
_symmetry.space_group_name_H-M   'P 1'
#
loop_
_entity.id
_entity.type
_entity.pdbx_description
1 polymer ?
#
loop_
_entity_poly.entity_id
_entity_poly.type
_entity_poly.pdbx_seq_one_letter_code
_entity_poly.pdbx_strand_id
1 'polypeptide(L)'
;MAAPQNREGLPIVSLDQAHSPQKVLAHGELLRRFVAGEEIKPVHMRIGIMGACNMRCNFCNFHSPNEEQFYDLFSFKDSIATDKAVTLLREFAANDGRAVTFCGSGECTIHPGYADICRAGHAAGLRIGLITNGSRLGRPKVADCVAETHTWVRIGLNAGTEATFDDITRDREQTFSKFIGSVGRLRENAVDPDFRIGFNYVITLQNYREIMEAAHIARESGAHYVRFEPEFYSALGHETIESVMPEISDSLTRAAALSTEDFEVSVPKLDRGPMDQVEEVEGDFEHCHYSRFVTAVGADGNLYPCPQVHLNSRYLIGNVVEQGYADVLEGGPRAEWEASNPRRTDLCKSCFYRPQNELLELLKRGQIKLDDALDAYALEVPSTLHGDFV
;
A
#
# COMPACT_ATOMS: atom_id res chain seq x y z
N MET A 1 0.59 8.21 21.20
CA MET A 1 1.13 7.75 19.91
C MET A 1 0.16 8.15 18.82
N ALA A 2 0.62 8.84 17.78
CA ALA A 2 -0.27 9.50 16.83
C ALA A 2 -0.79 8.48 15.80
N ALA A 3 -1.92 7.83 16.08
CA ALA A 3 -2.64 7.07 15.07
C ALA A 3 -2.99 7.99 13.88
N PRO A 4 -2.93 7.57 12.60
CA PRO A 4 -3.87 8.04 11.59
C PRO A 4 -5.26 7.60 12.02
N GLN A 5 -5.83 8.42 12.89
CA GLN A 5 -7.25 8.67 12.92
C GLN A 5 -7.47 9.92 12.08
N ASN A 6 -8.68 10.07 11.56
CA ASN A 6 -9.15 11.36 11.09
C ASN A 6 -8.83 12.44 12.14
N ARG A 7 -8.43 13.64 11.69
CA ARG A 7 -8.09 14.78 12.59
C ARG A 7 -9.14 14.93 13.69
N GLU A 8 -8.70 15.29 14.89
CA GLU A 8 -9.57 15.55 16.04
C GLU A 8 -10.71 16.52 15.64
N GLY A 9 -11.96 16.14 15.90
CA GLY A 9 -13.16 16.89 15.50
C GLY A 9 -13.85 16.43 14.21
N LEU A 10 -13.32 15.45 13.49
CA LEU A 10 -14.01 14.82 12.35
C LEU A 10 -15.03 13.75 12.79
N PRO A 11 -16.08 13.47 11.97
CA PRO A 11 -17.02 12.40 12.26
C PRO A 11 -16.31 11.05 12.37
N ILE A 12 -16.56 10.32 13.45
CA ILE A 12 -16.08 8.94 13.62
C ILE A 12 -17.02 8.03 12.85
N VAL A 13 -16.51 7.25 11.91
CA VAL A 13 -17.30 6.24 11.17
C VAL A 13 -16.86 4.82 11.51
N SER A 14 -17.70 3.83 11.14
CA SER A 14 -17.48 2.43 11.49
C SER A 14 -16.15 1.87 10.95
N LEU A 15 -15.78 2.27 9.73
CA LEU A 15 -14.54 1.87 9.08
C LEU A 15 -13.31 2.44 9.80
N ASP A 16 -13.34 3.71 10.21
CA ASP A 16 -12.26 4.35 10.98
C ASP A 16 -11.94 3.58 12.27
N GLN A 17 -12.96 3.08 12.96
CA GLN A 17 -12.80 2.34 14.21
C GLN A 17 -12.09 0.99 14.01
N ALA A 18 -12.19 0.42 12.82
CA ALA A 18 -11.56 -0.84 12.46
C ALA A 18 -10.23 -0.65 11.69
N HIS A 19 -10.02 0.53 11.10
CA HIS A 19 -8.81 0.88 10.36
C HIS A 19 -7.71 1.39 11.30
N SER A 20 -6.84 0.47 11.70
CA SER A 20 -5.67 0.86 12.49
C SER A 20 -4.42 1.14 11.64
N PRO A 21 -3.61 2.16 11.98
CA PRO A 21 -2.20 2.26 11.55
C PRO A 21 -1.28 1.18 12.06
N GLN A 22 -1.62 0.60 13.20
CA GLN A 22 -0.77 -0.28 13.98
C GLN A 22 -1.26 -1.71 13.84
N LYS A 23 -1.61 -2.13 12.61
CA LYS A 23 -2.11 -3.49 12.32
C LYS A 23 -1.18 -4.59 12.81
N VAL A 24 0.12 -4.30 12.95
CA VAL A 24 1.08 -5.23 13.58
C VAL A 24 0.63 -5.68 14.98
N LEU A 25 -0.07 -4.84 15.75
CA LEU A 25 -0.62 -5.17 17.08
C LEU A 25 -1.77 -6.18 17.03
N ALA A 26 -2.41 -6.39 15.86
CA ALA A 26 -3.35 -7.49 15.66
C ALA A 26 -2.66 -8.87 15.67
N HIS A 27 -1.33 -8.92 15.65
CA HIS A 27 -0.53 -10.14 15.63
C HIS A 27 0.25 -10.33 16.95
N GLY A 28 -0.47 -10.32 18.08
CA GLY A 28 0.14 -10.38 19.43
C GLY A 28 1.12 -11.53 19.63
N GLU A 29 0.83 -12.73 19.11
CA GLU A 29 1.75 -13.86 19.22
C GLU A 29 3.04 -13.67 18.40
N LEU A 30 2.92 -13.11 17.20
CA LEU A 30 4.08 -12.80 16.36
C LEU A 30 4.96 -11.74 17.02
N LEU A 31 4.33 -10.75 17.67
CA LEU A 31 5.04 -9.73 18.44
C LEU A 31 5.73 -10.29 19.68
N ARG A 32 5.14 -11.25 20.40
CA ARG A 32 5.80 -11.92 21.53
C ARG A 32 7.11 -12.57 21.11
N ARG A 33 7.07 -13.33 20.00
CA ARG A 33 8.26 -13.95 19.39
C ARG A 33 9.30 -12.91 18.98
N PHE A 34 8.88 -11.84 18.29
CA PHE A 34 9.76 -10.74 17.90
C PHE A 34 10.45 -10.05 19.10
N VAL A 35 9.69 -9.73 20.15
CA VAL A 35 10.23 -9.09 21.36
C VAL A 35 11.21 -10.03 22.07
N ALA A 36 10.88 -11.32 22.18
CA ALA A 36 11.76 -12.37 22.71
C ALA A 36 13.06 -12.57 21.90
N GLY A 37 13.14 -12.04 20.68
CA GLY A 37 14.31 -12.17 19.81
C GLY A 37 14.33 -13.46 19.00
N GLU A 38 13.18 -14.13 18.91
CA GLU A 38 13.00 -15.26 18.02
C GLU A 38 12.94 -14.79 16.56
N GLU A 39 13.30 -15.70 15.67
CA GLU A 39 13.09 -15.50 14.24
C GLU A 39 11.60 -15.53 13.92
N ILE A 40 11.16 -14.58 13.09
CA ILE A 40 9.78 -14.46 12.60
C ILE A 40 9.79 -14.42 11.08
N LYS A 41 8.74 -14.97 10.47
CA LYS A 41 8.54 -14.94 9.03
C LYS A 41 7.61 -13.77 8.63
N PRO A 42 7.84 -13.14 7.47
CA PRO A 42 6.95 -12.12 6.96
C PRO A 42 5.53 -12.66 6.73
N VAL A 43 4.53 -11.91 7.17
CA VAL A 43 3.11 -12.28 7.03
C VAL A 43 2.43 -11.55 5.87
N HIS A 44 3.04 -10.48 5.37
CA HIS A 44 2.51 -9.68 4.27
C HIS A 44 3.55 -9.52 3.16
N MET A 45 3.16 -9.80 1.92
CA MET A 45 3.98 -9.52 0.74
C MET A 45 3.30 -8.49 -0.17
N ARG A 46 4.06 -7.47 -0.57
CA ARG A 46 3.67 -6.51 -1.60
C ARG A 46 4.34 -6.92 -2.90
N ILE A 47 3.58 -7.14 -3.97
CA ILE A 47 4.12 -7.71 -5.21
C ILE A 47 3.66 -6.95 -6.46
N GLY A 48 4.63 -6.56 -7.28
CA GLY A 48 4.41 -6.14 -8.66
C GLY A 48 4.68 -7.31 -9.59
N ILE A 49 3.67 -7.77 -10.34
CA ILE A 49 3.83 -8.87 -11.32
C ILE A 49 4.04 -8.36 -12.76
N MET A 50 3.92 -7.05 -12.96
CA MET A 50 3.97 -6.38 -14.25
C MET A 50 4.63 -5.01 -14.09
N GLY A 51 5.70 -4.75 -14.84
CA GLY A 51 6.35 -3.43 -14.91
C GLY A 51 5.65 -2.48 -15.87
N ALA A 52 4.96 -3.00 -16.89
CA ALA A 52 4.16 -2.15 -17.78
C ALA A 52 2.87 -1.64 -17.11
N CYS A 53 2.51 -0.41 -17.43
CA CYS A 53 1.21 0.18 -17.12
C CYS A 53 0.60 0.76 -18.40
N ASN A 54 -0.73 0.78 -18.50
CA ASN A 54 -1.45 1.38 -19.62
C ASN A 54 -1.80 2.87 -19.41
N MET A 55 -1.34 3.49 -18.31
CA MET A 55 -1.44 4.93 -18.03
C MET A 55 -0.04 5.53 -17.81
N ARG A 56 0.06 6.86 -17.83
CA ARG A 56 1.31 7.64 -17.65
C ARG A 56 1.08 8.83 -16.73
N CYS A 57 0.71 8.55 -15.47
CA CYS A 57 0.41 9.58 -14.50
C CYS A 57 1.59 10.53 -14.29
N ASN A 58 1.33 11.84 -14.30
CA ASN A 58 2.39 12.84 -14.16
C ASN A 58 3.15 12.72 -12.82
N PHE A 59 2.47 12.33 -11.73
CA PHE A 59 3.03 12.14 -10.39
C PHE A 59 3.63 10.74 -10.14
N CYS A 60 3.69 9.87 -11.15
CA CYS A 60 4.08 8.46 -10.94
C CYS A 60 5.59 8.32 -10.68
N ASN A 61 5.95 7.70 -9.55
CA ASN A 61 7.34 7.39 -9.20
C ASN A 61 8.12 6.55 -10.23
N PHE A 62 7.43 5.83 -11.13
CA PHE A 62 8.08 4.95 -12.12
C PHE A 62 8.04 5.50 -13.55
N HIS A 63 7.16 6.46 -13.83
CA HIS A 63 7.07 7.08 -15.16
C HIS A 63 7.60 8.52 -15.18
N SER A 64 7.72 9.15 -14.01
CA SER A 64 8.28 10.48 -13.89
C SER A 64 9.79 10.41 -14.07
N PRO A 65 10.38 11.21 -14.98
CA PRO A 65 11.84 11.24 -15.18
C PRO A 65 12.59 11.69 -13.91
N ASN A 66 11.88 12.30 -12.97
CA ASN A 66 12.41 12.80 -11.71
C ASN A 66 12.87 11.69 -10.76
N GLU A 67 12.33 10.48 -10.91
CA GLU A 67 12.55 9.36 -9.97
C GLU A 67 13.35 8.21 -10.61
N GLU A 68 13.73 8.35 -11.90
CA GLU A 68 14.44 7.32 -12.68
C GLU A 68 15.78 6.92 -12.04
N GLN A 69 16.46 7.85 -11.38
CA GLN A 69 17.72 7.57 -10.67
C GLN A 69 17.51 6.77 -9.38
N PHE A 70 16.35 6.89 -8.73
CA PHE A 70 16.08 6.18 -7.50
C PHE A 70 15.60 4.75 -7.75
N TYR A 71 14.76 4.53 -8.76
CA TYR A 71 14.28 3.21 -9.15
C TYR A 71 15.11 2.65 -10.32
N ASP A 72 16.43 2.54 -10.13
CA ASP A 72 17.42 2.23 -11.16
C ASP A 72 17.31 0.82 -11.79
N LEU A 73 16.54 -0.08 -11.17
CA LEU A 73 16.23 -1.41 -11.72
C LEU A 73 14.86 -1.49 -12.41
N PHE A 74 14.09 -0.40 -12.45
CA PHE A 74 12.77 -0.44 -13.06
C PHE A 74 12.84 -0.67 -14.59
N SER A 75 12.02 -1.61 -15.07
CA SER A 75 11.83 -1.83 -16.50
C SER A 75 10.37 -2.12 -16.84
N PHE A 76 9.86 -1.44 -17.87
CA PHE A 76 8.53 -1.70 -18.44
C PHE A 76 8.38 -3.09 -19.08
N LYS A 77 9.50 -3.75 -19.37
CA LYS A 77 9.50 -5.07 -20.00
C LYS A 77 9.39 -6.21 -18.99
N ASP A 78 9.56 -5.89 -17.71
CA ASP A 78 9.60 -6.89 -16.66
C ASP A 78 8.18 -7.39 -16.38
N SER A 79 8.06 -8.70 -16.27
CA SER A 79 6.81 -9.41 -16.03
C SER A 79 7.14 -10.77 -15.44
N ILE A 80 6.51 -11.11 -14.32
CA ILE A 80 6.64 -12.44 -13.74
C ILE A 80 5.70 -13.38 -14.48
N ALA A 81 6.22 -14.47 -15.05
CA ALA A 81 5.40 -15.46 -15.75
C ALA A 81 4.31 -16.04 -14.83
N THR A 82 3.14 -16.37 -15.40
CA THR A 82 1.97 -16.81 -14.63
C THR A 82 2.25 -17.99 -13.70
N ASP A 83 2.89 -19.03 -14.21
CA ASP A 83 3.26 -20.23 -13.45
C ASP A 83 4.23 -19.90 -12.32
N LYS A 84 5.20 -19.02 -12.57
CA LYS A 84 6.16 -18.56 -11.59
C LYS A 84 5.52 -17.73 -10.48
N ALA A 85 4.63 -16.79 -10.82
CA ALA A 85 3.88 -16.04 -9.82
C ALA A 85 3.00 -16.97 -8.97
N VAL A 86 2.33 -17.95 -9.58
CA VAL A 86 1.54 -18.97 -8.85
C VAL A 86 2.42 -19.76 -7.88
N THR A 87 3.59 -20.22 -8.30
CA THR A 87 4.55 -20.92 -7.42
C THR A 87 4.98 -20.04 -6.26
N LEU A 88 5.39 -18.79 -6.53
CA LEU A 88 5.79 -17.83 -5.52
C LEU A 88 4.70 -17.59 -4.45
N LEU A 89 3.44 -17.41 -4.87
CA LEU A 89 2.35 -17.20 -3.91
C LEU A 89 2.12 -18.43 -3.03
N ARG A 90 2.23 -19.63 -3.58
CA ARG A 90 2.10 -20.88 -2.80
C ARG A 90 3.25 -21.07 -1.83
N GLU A 91 4.47 -20.77 -2.25
CA GLU A 91 5.65 -20.83 -1.38
C GLU A 91 5.54 -19.81 -0.25
N PHE A 92 5.11 -18.59 -0.54
CA PHE A 92 4.87 -17.57 0.49
C PHE A 92 3.81 -18.03 1.50
N ALA A 93 2.67 -18.56 1.03
CA ALA A 93 1.63 -19.10 1.91
C ALA A 93 2.12 -20.28 2.76
N ALA A 94 2.94 -21.17 2.19
CA ALA A 94 3.53 -22.29 2.91
C ALA A 94 4.57 -21.85 3.96
N ASN A 95 5.02 -20.60 3.92
CA ASN A 95 5.99 -19.99 4.84
C ASN A 95 5.35 -18.96 5.77
N ASP A 96 4.17 -19.28 6.31
CA ASP A 96 3.38 -18.44 7.23
C ASP A 96 2.84 -17.13 6.64
N GLY A 97 2.99 -16.93 5.32
CA GLY A 97 2.42 -15.80 4.61
C GLY A 97 0.90 -15.77 4.71
N ARG A 98 0.32 -14.61 5.01
CA ARG A 98 -1.11 -14.43 5.28
C ARG A 98 -1.80 -13.53 4.27
N ALA A 99 -1.11 -12.49 3.80
CA ALA A 99 -1.68 -11.52 2.89
C ALA A 99 -0.73 -11.13 1.77
N VAL A 100 -1.30 -10.92 0.58
CA VAL A 100 -0.60 -10.37 -0.57
C VAL A 100 -1.32 -9.14 -1.06
N THR A 101 -0.57 -8.06 -1.27
CA THR A 101 -1.07 -6.90 -1.99
C THR A 101 -0.45 -6.81 -3.37
N PHE A 102 -1.26 -6.93 -4.41
CA PHE A 102 -0.87 -6.60 -5.76
C PHE A 102 -0.77 -5.09 -5.90
N CYS A 103 0.47 -4.61 -6.03
CA CYS A 103 0.82 -3.23 -6.29
C CYS A 103 2.28 -3.19 -6.73
N GLY A 104 2.66 -2.25 -7.59
CA GLY A 104 4.06 -2.15 -7.98
C GLY A 104 4.26 -1.10 -9.05
N SER A 105 5.37 -1.25 -9.78
CA SER A 105 5.85 -0.26 -10.75
C SER A 105 5.02 -0.13 -12.02
N GLY A 106 4.18 -1.13 -12.32
CA GLY A 106 3.22 -1.12 -13.42
C GLY A 106 1.77 -1.30 -12.96
N GLU A 107 0.93 -1.87 -13.84
CA GLU A 107 -0.47 -2.21 -13.53
C GLU A 107 -0.65 -3.73 -13.50
N CYS A 108 -0.87 -4.31 -12.32
CA CYS A 108 -0.97 -5.77 -12.19
C CYS A 108 -2.16 -6.35 -12.98
N THR A 109 -3.26 -5.62 -13.11
CA THR A 109 -4.47 -6.14 -13.77
C THR A 109 -4.36 -6.26 -15.29
N ILE A 110 -3.32 -5.69 -15.93
CA ILE A 110 -3.06 -5.91 -17.36
C ILE A 110 -2.30 -7.22 -17.63
N HIS A 111 -1.74 -7.85 -16.59
CA HIS A 111 -1.03 -9.12 -16.74
C HIS A 111 -2.00 -10.21 -17.26
N PRO A 112 -1.66 -10.96 -18.33
CA PRO A 112 -2.58 -11.89 -18.98
C PRO A 112 -3.09 -13.01 -18.05
N GLY A 113 -2.25 -13.43 -17.11
CA GLY A 113 -2.58 -14.42 -16.09
C GLY A 113 -3.02 -13.86 -14.74
N TYR A 114 -3.32 -12.55 -14.62
CA TYR A 114 -3.68 -11.93 -13.34
C TYR A 114 -4.75 -12.71 -12.57
N ALA A 115 -5.84 -13.08 -13.24
CA ALA A 115 -6.94 -13.81 -12.59
C ALA A 115 -6.52 -15.21 -12.09
N ASP A 116 -5.67 -15.91 -12.84
CA ASP A 116 -5.22 -17.25 -12.49
C ASP A 116 -4.24 -17.21 -11.30
N ILE A 117 -3.40 -16.17 -11.25
CA ILE A 117 -2.50 -15.89 -10.13
C ILE A 117 -3.30 -15.60 -8.86
N CYS A 118 -4.30 -14.69 -8.92
CA CYS A 118 -5.13 -14.35 -7.77
C CYS A 118 -5.90 -15.56 -7.23
N ARG A 119 -6.52 -16.37 -8.11
CA ARG A 119 -7.22 -17.59 -7.70
C ARG A 119 -6.28 -18.61 -7.04
N ALA A 120 -5.06 -18.75 -7.54
CA ALA A 120 -4.09 -19.64 -6.93
C ALA A 120 -3.64 -19.17 -5.54
N GLY A 121 -3.41 -17.85 -5.37
CA GLY A 121 -3.08 -17.27 -4.06
C GLY A 121 -4.22 -17.41 -3.06
N HIS A 122 -5.45 -17.11 -3.49
CA HIS A 122 -6.64 -17.27 -2.66
C HIS A 122 -6.86 -18.74 -2.25
N ALA A 123 -6.72 -19.67 -3.19
CA ALA A 123 -6.81 -21.10 -2.91
C ALA A 123 -5.69 -21.61 -1.96
N ALA A 124 -4.56 -20.91 -1.89
CA ALA A 124 -3.49 -21.17 -0.93
C ALA A 124 -3.76 -20.57 0.46
N GLY A 125 -4.89 -19.89 0.66
CA GLY A 125 -5.28 -19.26 1.93
C GLY A 125 -4.82 -17.82 2.10
N LEU A 126 -4.26 -17.18 1.07
CA LEU A 126 -3.83 -15.79 1.15
C LEU A 126 -5.01 -14.83 1.03
N ARG A 127 -5.03 -13.81 1.90
CA ARG A 127 -5.87 -12.63 1.72
C ARG A 127 -5.29 -11.73 0.64
N ILE A 128 -6.14 -11.21 -0.26
CA ILE A 128 -5.66 -10.47 -1.44
C ILE A 128 -6.12 -9.01 -1.40
N GLY A 129 -5.15 -8.10 -1.49
CA GLY A 129 -5.33 -6.68 -1.68
C GLY A 129 -4.92 -6.26 -3.08
N LEU A 130 -5.56 -5.23 -3.63
CA LEU A 130 -5.22 -4.69 -4.94
C LEU A 130 -5.16 -3.16 -4.92
N ILE A 131 -4.06 -2.60 -5.42
CA ILE A 131 -4.00 -1.20 -5.85
C ILE A 131 -3.96 -1.20 -7.38
N THR A 132 -4.90 -0.49 -7.99
CA THR A 132 -5.06 -0.49 -9.46
C THR A 132 -5.46 0.89 -9.98
N ASN A 133 -5.15 1.16 -11.24
CA ASN A 133 -5.66 2.31 -11.98
C ASN A 133 -7.12 2.15 -12.46
N GLY A 134 -7.73 0.98 -12.24
CA GLY A 134 -9.14 0.72 -12.52
C GLY A 134 -9.48 0.37 -13.97
N SER A 135 -8.53 0.53 -14.91
CA SER A 135 -8.76 0.36 -16.37
C SER A 135 -9.19 -1.03 -16.83
N ARG A 136 -9.01 -2.04 -15.97
CA ARG A 136 -9.42 -3.42 -16.24
C ARG A 136 -10.59 -3.89 -15.38
N LEU A 137 -11.05 -3.11 -14.40
CA LEU A 137 -12.14 -3.51 -13.50
C LEU A 137 -13.50 -3.63 -14.19
N GLY A 138 -13.71 -2.94 -15.31
CA GLY A 138 -14.91 -3.09 -16.13
C GLY A 138 -14.94 -4.39 -16.96
N ARG A 139 -13.83 -5.14 -17.04
CA ARG A 139 -13.74 -6.37 -17.85
C ARG A 139 -14.25 -7.56 -17.04
N PRO A 140 -15.18 -8.39 -17.56
CA PRO A 140 -15.77 -9.51 -16.81
C PRO A 140 -14.73 -10.42 -16.13
N LYS A 141 -13.72 -10.92 -16.86
CA LYS A 141 -12.68 -11.79 -16.30
C LYS A 141 -11.98 -11.21 -15.05
N VAL A 142 -11.73 -9.90 -15.04
CA VAL A 142 -11.05 -9.23 -13.91
C VAL A 142 -12.06 -8.89 -12.81
N ALA A 143 -13.25 -8.40 -13.17
CA ALA A 143 -14.31 -8.09 -12.22
C ALA A 143 -14.73 -9.34 -11.41
N ASP A 144 -14.95 -10.46 -12.10
CA ASP A 144 -15.33 -11.73 -11.48
C ASP A 144 -14.22 -12.23 -10.57
N CYS A 145 -12.95 -12.17 -11.02
CA CYS A 145 -11.81 -12.53 -10.18
C CYS A 145 -11.71 -11.64 -8.93
N VAL A 146 -11.94 -10.34 -9.05
CA VAL A 146 -11.90 -9.42 -7.91
C VAL A 146 -12.98 -9.78 -6.90
N ALA A 147 -14.22 -9.98 -7.36
CA ALA A 147 -15.34 -10.37 -6.52
C ALA A 147 -15.12 -11.74 -5.84
N GLU A 148 -14.50 -12.70 -6.55
CA GLU A 148 -14.22 -14.05 -6.05
C GLU A 148 -13.10 -14.10 -5.01
N THR A 149 -12.04 -13.29 -5.15
CA THR A 149 -10.78 -13.58 -4.43
C THR A 149 -10.23 -12.46 -3.56
N HIS A 150 -10.68 -11.22 -3.73
CA HIS A 150 -10.08 -10.07 -3.05
C HIS A 150 -10.77 -9.77 -1.71
N THR A 151 -9.95 -9.32 -0.76
CA THR A 151 -10.38 -8.75 0.52
C THR A 151 -10.48 -7.22 0.42
N TRP A 152 -9.65 -6.57 -0.40
CA TRP A 152 -9.83 -5.14 -0.65
C TRP A 152 -9.26 -4.68 -1.99
N VAL A 153 -9.83 -3.60 -2.50
CA VAL A 153 -9.42 -2.93 -3.74
C VAL A 153 -9.34 -1.43 -3.50
N ARG A 154 -8.25 -0.82 -3.98
CA ARG A 154 -8.07 0.63 -4.00
C ARG A 154 -7.79 1.10 -5.41
N ILE A 155 -8.66 1.96 -5.91
CA ILE A 155 -8.60 2.49 -7.28
C ILE A 155 -8.02 3.89 -7.26
N GLY A 156 -7.06 4.19 -8.14
CA GLY A 156 -6.59 5.57 -8.33
C GLY A 156 -7.68 6.43 -8.99
N LEU A 157 -8.36 7.27 -8.20
CA LEU A 157 -9.36 8.22 -8.69
C LEU A 157 -8.70 9.47 -9.29
N ASN A 158 -7.77 10.08 -8.53
CA ASN A 158 -6.84 11.15 -8.95
C ASN A 158 -7.42 12.40 -9.65
N ALA A 159 -8.74 12.52 -9.78
CA ALA A 159 -9.45 13.68 -10.30
C ALA A 159 -10.93 13.64 -9.88
N GLY A 160 -11.56 14.82 -9.79
CA GLY A 160 -13.01 14.97 -9.67
C GLY A 160 -13.71 15.10 -11.03
N THR A 161 -12.98 15.23 -12.14
CA THR A 161 -13.56 15.24 -13.48
C THR A 161 -12.83 14.29 -14.43
N GLU A 162 -13.54 13.78 -15.45
CA GLU A 162 -12.93 12.92 -16.48
C GLU A 162 -11.85 13.67 -17.29
N ALA A 163 -12.05 14.96 -17.55
CA ALA A 163 -11.06 15.78 -18.26
C ALA A 163 -9.74 15.92 -17.46
N THR A 164 -9.83 16.19 -16.16
CA THR A 164 -8.66 16.26 -15.29
C THR A 164 -8.02 14.88 -15.11
N PHE A 165 -8.83 13.81 -15.04
CA PHE A 165 -8.32 12.44 -15.01
C PHE A 165 -7.49 12.12 -16.25
N ASP A 166 -8.03 12.40 -17.44
CA ASP A 166 -7.37 12.14 -18.72
C ASP A 166 -6.07 12.95 -18.84
N ASP A 167 -6.04 14.21 -18.41
CA ASP A 167 -4.84 15.04 -18.43
C ASP A 167 -3.74 14.49 -17.50
N ILE A 168 -4.11 14.16 -16.26
CA ILE A 168 -3.16 13.72 -15.23
C ILE A 168 -2.62 12.33 -15.53
N THR A 169 -3.49 11.40 -15.92
CA THR A 169 -3.15 9.98 -16.12
C THR A 169 -2.72 9.66 -17.55
N ARG A 170 -2.96 10.58 -18.48
CA ARG A 170 -2.83 10.38 -19.94
C ARG A 170 -3.64 9.18 -20.42
N ASP A 171 -4.80 8.95 -19.79
CA ASP A 171 -5.72 7.89 -20.19
C ASP A 171 -6.22 8.13 -21.61
N ARG A 172 -6.41 7.03 -22.34
CA ARG A 172 -6.96 7.03 -23.71
C ARG A 172 -8.08 6.00 -23.86
N GLU A 173 -8.44 5.31 -22.78
CA GLU A 173 -9.43 4.24 -22.79
C GLU A 173 -10.79 4.68 -22.22
N GLN A 174 -10.99 5.95 -21.87
CA GLN A 174 -12.21 6.46 -21.20
C GLN A 174 -12.52 5.62 -19.96
N THR A 175 -11.52 5.55 -19.09
CA THR A 175 -11.48 4.65 -17.94
C THR A 175 -12.28 5.18 -16.76
N PHE A 176 -12.32 6.51 -16.59
CA PHE A 176 -12.89 7.19 -15.43
C PHE A 176 -14.34 6.78 -15.16
N SER A 177 -15.23 7.03 -16.11
CA SER A 177 -16.65 6.68 -16.00
C SER A 177 -16.90 5.18 -15.81
N LYS A 178 -16.06 4.32 -16.41
CA LYS A 178 -16.21 2.85 -16.37
C LYS A 178 -15.93 2.27 -14.99
N PHE A 179 -14.84 2.66 -14.33
CA PHE A 179 -14.56 2.12 -13.00
C PHE A 179 -15.52 2.70 -11.96
N ILE A 180 -15.92 3.98 -12.07
CA ILE A 180 -16.92 4.60 -11.18
C ILE A 180 -18.22 3.79 -11.22
N GLY A 181 -18.73 3.51 -12.42
CA GLY A 181 -19.94 2.70 -12.59
C GLY A 181 -19.80 1.22 -12.22
N SER A 182 -18.58 0.73 -11.98
CA SER A 182 -18.32 -0.67 -11.61
C SER A 182 -18.20 -0.89 -10.09
N VAL A 183 -17.94 0.16 -9.30
CA VAL A 183 -17.64 0.03 -7.86
C VAL A 183 -18.79 -0.61 -7.08
N GLY A 184 -20.00 -0.06 -7.17
CA GLY A 184 -21.18 -0.61 -6.48
C GLY A 184 -21.43 -2.08 -6.82
N ARG A 185 -21.35 -2.43 -8.12
CA ARG A 185 -21.50 -3.82 -8.57
C ARG A 185 -20.41 -4.75 -8.02
N LEU A 186 -19.16 -4.30 -7.95
CA LEU A 186 -18.07 -5.09 -7.37
C LEU A 186 -18.28 -5.31 -5.88
N ARG A 187 -18.71 -4.27 -5.16
CA ARG A 187 -19.08 -4.37 -3.74
C ARG A 187 -20.20 -5.38 -3.52
N GLU A 188 -21.26 -5.32 -4.32
CA GLU A 188 -22.43 -6.21 -4.19
C GLU A 188 -22.12 -7.67 -4.51
N ASN A 189 -21.23 -7.93 -5.46
CA ASN A 189 -20.89 -9.29 -5.90
C ASN A 189 -19.74 -9.94 -5.15
N ALA A 190 -19.04 -9.21 -4.28
CA ALA A 190 -17.89 -9.73 -3.56
C ALA A 190 -18.29 -10.87 -2.60
N VAL A 191 -17.50 -11.95 -2.61
CA VAL A 191 -17.75 -13.16 -1.80
C VAL A 191 -17.17 -13.01 -0.38
N ASP A 192 -16.02 -12.34 -0.24
CA ASP A 192 -15.40 -12.08 1.07
C ASP A 192 -16.26 -11.07 1.86
N PRO A 193 -16.80 -11.42 3.04
CA PRO A 193 -17.60 -10.49 3.84
C PRO A 193 -16.81 -9.26 4.33
N ASP A 194 -15.48 -9.38 4.42
CA ASP A 194 -14.59 -8.28 4.77
C ASP A 194 -14.23 -7.42 3.54
N PHE A 195 -14.77 -7.73 2.35
CA PHE A 195 -14.42 -7.01 1.13
C PHE A 195 -14.63 -5.50 1.26
N ARG A 196 -13.59 -4.70 1.03
CA ARG A 196 -13.72 -3.24 0.91
C ARG A 196 -13.09 -2.70 -0.36
N ILE A 197 -13.87 -1.94 -1.10
CA ILE A 197 -13.44 -1.20 -2.29
C ILE A 197 -13.53 0.31 -2.06
N GLY A 198 -12.50 1.04 -2.47
CA GLY A 198 -12.46 2.49 -2.36
C GLY A 198 -11.47 3.14 -3.30
N PHE A 199 -11.30 4.45 -3.12
CA PHE A 199 -10.46 5.29 -3.96
C PHE A 199 -9.22 5.80 -3.24
N ASN A 200 -8.14 6.01 -4.00
CA ASN A 200 -7.01 6.85 -3.61
C ASN A 200 -6.97 8.08 -4.50
N TYR A 201 -6.64 9.22 -3.91
CA TYR A 201 -6.52 10.49 -4.59
C TYR A 201 -5.19 11.15 -4.22
N VAL A 202 -4.24 11.16 -5.16
CA VAL A 202 -3.01 11.92 -5.00
C VAL A 202 -3.29 13.37 -5.32
N ILE A 203 -3.13 14.25 -4.33
CA ILE A 203 -3.37 15.69 -4.46
C ILE A 203 -2.13 16.34 -5.09
N THR A 204 -2.33 16.97 -6.25
CA THR A 204 -1.33 17.72 -7.01
C THR A 204 -1.85 19.13 -7.30
N LEU A 205 -0.98 20.04 -7.77
CA LEU A 205 -1.42 21.38 -8.19
C LEU A 205 -2.45 21.39 -9.33
N GLN A 206 -2.54 20.30 -10.11
CA GLN A 206 -3.50 20.20 -11.21
C GLN A 206 -4.92 19.86 -10.72
N ASN A 207 -5.07 19.16 -9.58
CA ASN A 207 -6.34 18.58 -9.16
C ASN A 207 -6.80 19.01 -7.75
N TYR A 208 -6.02 19.79 -7.02
CA TYR A 208 -6.33 20.09 -5.62
C TYR A 208 -7.67 20.80 -5.39
N ARG A 209 -8.18 21.53 -6.40
CA ARG A 209 -9.50 22.18 -6.38
C ARG A 209 -10.67 21.21 -6.56
N GLU A 210 -10.40 19.97 -6.95
CA GLU A 210 -11.41 18.95 -7.22
C GLU A 210 -11.62 17.98 -6.04
N ILE A 211 -11.00 18.22 -4.88
CA ILE A 211 -11.10 17.35 -3.68
C ILE A 211 -12.55 17.08 -3.27
N MET A 212 -13.40 18.13 -3.24
CA MET A 212 -14.82 17.98 -2.90
C MET A 212 -15.57 17.12 -3.92
N GLU A 213 -15.35 17.38 -5.21
CA GLU A 213 -16.01 16.64 -6.30
C GLU A 213 -15.60 15.16 -6.28
N ALA A 214 -14.31 14.88 -6.07
CA ALA A 214 -13.79 13.53 -5.93
C ALA A 214 -14.42 12.78 -4.75
N ALA A 215 -14.66 13.47 -3.63
CA ALA A 215 -15.33 12.88 -2.47
C ALA A 215 -16.82 12.57 -2.76
N HIS A 216 -17.51 13.43 -3.51
CA HIS A 216 -18.87 13.18 -3.98
C HIS A 216 -18.94 11.96 -4.91
N ILE A 217 -18.08 11.92 -5.93
CA ILE A 217 -17.97 10.77 -6.86
C ILE A 217 -17.73 9.47 -6.10
N ALA A 218 -16.80 9.48 -5.14
CA ALA A 218 -16.50 8.31 -4.34
C ALA A 218 -17.74 7.81 -3.59
N ARG A 219 -18.44 8.70 -2.89
CA ARG A 219 -19.66 8.37 -2.16
C ARG A 219 -20.76 7.82 -3.07
N GLU A 220 -21.02 8.50 -4.19
CA GLU A 220 -22.10 8.15 -5.11
C GLU A 220 -21.85 6.86 -5.88
N SER A 221 -20.58 6.47 -6.08
CA SER A 221 -20.22 5.21 -6.72
C SER A 221 -20.54 3.94 -5.93
N GLY A 222 -20.87 4.08 -4.63
CA GLY A 222 -21.04 2.97 -3.69
C GLY A 222 -19.75 2.46 -3.05
N ALA A 223 -18.64 3.20 -3.17
CA ALA A 223 -17.39 2.90 -2.48
C ALA A 223 -17.56 2.87 -0.95
N HIS A 224 -16.65 2.18 -0.27
CA HIS A 224 -16.56 2.21 1.20
C HIS A 224 -15.73 3.40 1.68
N TYR A 225 -14.78 3.86 0.87
CA TYR A 225 -13.91 4.96 1.27
C TYR A 225 -13.31 5.73 0.08
N VAL A 226 -12.87 6.95 0.36
CA VAL A 226 -11.88 7.70 -0.43
C VAL A 226 -10.76 8.15 0.48
N ARG A 227 -9.53 7.91 0.06
CA ARG A 227 -8.33 8.35 0.77
C ARG A 227 -7.60 9.41 -0.03
N PHE A 228 -7.37 10.54 0.61
CA PHE A 228 -6.57 11.61 0.06
C PHE A 228 -5.12 11.47 0.53
N GLU A 229 -4.16 11.70 -0.37
CA GLU A 229 -2.73 11.67 -0.07
C GLU A 229 -2.06 12.86 -0.76
N PRO A 230 -1.28 13.68 -0.05
CA PRO A 230 -0.52 14.75 -0.71
C PRO A 230 0.66 14.18 -1.50
N GLU A 231 1.06 14.87 -2.57
CA GLU A 231 2.21 14.53 -3.42
C GLU A 231 3.60 14.71 -2.75
N PHE A 232 3.68 15.07 -1.45
CA PHE A 232 4.93 15.37 -0.70
C PHE A 232 6.00 14.25 -0.64
N TYR A 233 5.80 13.17 -1.36
CA TYR A 233 6.46 11.89 -1.23
C TYR A 233 7.50 11.59 -2.32
N SER A 234 7.50 12.36 -3.41
CA SER A 234 8.52 12.30 -4.47
C SER A 234 9.38 13.57 -4.38
N ALA A 235 10.53 13.46 -3.71
CA ALA A 235 11.41 14.60 -3.39
C ALA A 235 12.12 15.22 -4.62
N LEU A 236 11.85 14.78 -5.85
CA LEU A 236 12.76 15.03 -6.96
C LEU A 236 12.20 15.76 -8.19
N GLY A 237 11.00 16.36 -8.17
CA GLY A 237 10.69 17.37 -9.20
C GLY A 237 9.25 17.69 -9.55
N HIS A 238 8.29 17.58 -8.63
CA HIS A 238 6.94 18.10 -8.84
C HIS A 238 6.80 19.48 -8.17
N GLU A 239 6.04 20.38 -8.78
CA GLU A 239 5.74 21.68 -8.16
C GLU A 239 5.06 21.44 -6.80
N THR A 240 5.65 21.98 -5.73
CA THR A 240 5.16 21.73 -4.38
C THR A 240 3.76 22.28 -4.19
N ILE A 241 2.89 21.46 -3.59
CA ILE A 241 1.54 21.87 -3.17
C ILE A 241 1.56 22.78 -1.93
N GLU A 242 2.74 23.06 -1.36
CA GLU A 242 2.92 23.87 -0.13
C GLU A 242 2.19 25.22 -0.20
N SER A 243 2.31 25.92 -1.34
CA SER A 243 1.70 27.24 -1.53
C SER A 243 0.16 27.24 -1.47
N VAL A 244 -0.47 26.08 -1.70
CA VAL A 244 -1.93 25.91 -1.71
C VAL A 244 -2.44 25.04 -0.55
N MET A 245 -1.58 24.72 0.42
CA MET A 245 -1.93 23.90 1.57
C MET A 245 -3.11 24.41 2.41
N PRO A 246 -3.30 25.73 2.62
CA PRO A 246 -4.49 26.23 3.29
C PRO A 246 -5.79 25.86 2.56
N GLU A 247 -5.81 25.96 1.23
CA GLU A 247 -6.98 25.62 0.39
C GLU A 247 -7.25 24.11 0.38
N ILE A 248 -6.17 23.31 0.34
CA ILE A 248 -6.25 21.84 0.49
C ILE A 248 -6.83 21.46 1.84
N SER A 249 -6.34 22.06 2.94
CA SER A 249 -6.80 21.75 4.29
C SER A 249 -8.28 22.12 4.48
N ASP A 250 -8.73 23.25 3.94
CA ASP A 250 -10.16 23.63 3.96
C ASP A 250 -11.02 22.62 3.17
N SER A 251 -10.60 22.29 1.94
CA SER A 251 -11.32 21.34 1.09
C SER A 251 -11.42 19.95 1.71
N LEU A 252 -10.34 19.46 2.32
CA LEU A 252 -10.33 18.17 3.03
C LEU A 252 -11.23 18.17 4.25
N THR A 253 -11.28 19.29 5.00
CA THR A 253 -12.17 19.43 6.16
C THR A 253 -13.64 19.37 5.72
N ARG A 254 -13.97 20.04 4.62
CA ARG A 254 -15.32 19.98 4.05
C ARG A 254 -15.65 18.60 3.48
N ALA A 255 -14.69 17.94 2.83
CA ALA A 255 -14.88 16.60 2.27
C ALA A 255 -15.11 15.56 3.38
N ALA A 256 -14.40 15.68 4.51
CA ALA A 256 -14.57 14.80 5.66
C ALA A 256 -16.00 14.83 6.26
N ALA A 257 -16.74 15.91 6.06
CA ALA A 257 -18.14 16.00 6.48
C ALA A 257 -19.09 15.14 5.61
N LEU A 258 -18.61 14.57 4.50
CA LEU A 258 -19.37 13.61 3.67
C LEU A 258 -19.32 12.18 4.21
N SER A 259 -18.47 11.91 5.22
CA SER A 259 -18.39 10.62 5.89
C SER A 259 -19.74 10.21 6.49
N THR A 260 -20.08 8.93 6.37
CA THR A 260 -21.29 8.32 6.92
C THR A 260 -20.95 6.98 7.56
N GLU A 261 -21.89 6.32 8.22
CA GLU A 261 -21.66 5.00 8.82
C GLU A 261 -21.04 3.98 7.84
N ASP A 262 -21.43 4.05 6.57
CA ASP A 262 -21.01 3.12 5.50
C ASP A 262 -19.96 3.68 4.52
N PHE A 263 -19.50 4.92 4.72
CA PHE A 263 -18.57 5.60 3.82
C PHE A 263 -17.57 6.48 4.57
N GLU A 264 -16.28 6.23 4.37
CA GLU A 264 -15.18 6.98 5.00
C GLU A 264 -14.50 7.95 4.03
N VAL A 265 -14.33 9.19 4.46
CA VAL A 265 -13.38 10.12 3.86
C VAL A 265 -12.14 10.20 4.72
N SER A 266 -11.07 9.55 4.27
CA SER A 266 -9.79 9.48 4.98
C SER A 266 -8.92 10.69 4.66
N VAL A 267 -8.70 11.53 5.67
CA VAL A 267 -7.88 12.75 5.54
C VAL A 267 -6.46 12.49 6.05
N PRO A 268 -5.43 12.78 5.24
CA PRO A 268 -4.05 12.54 5.63
C PRO A 268 -3.57 13.55 6.68
N LYS A 269 -2.54 13.18 7.43
CA LYS A 269 -1.78 14.14 8.24
C LYS A 269 -0.99 15.05 7.32
N LEU A 270 -1.40 16.32 7.26
CA LEU A 270 -0.83 17.35 6.38
C LEU A 270 0.45 17.99 6.95
N ASP A 271 0.79 17.71 8.20
CA ASP A 271 1.91 18.28 8.95
C ASP A 271 3.19 17.45 8.88
N ARG A 272 3.22 16.39 8.06
CA ARG A 272 4.37 15.48 7.95
C ARG A 272 5.61 16.12 7.30
N GLY A 273 5.47 17.33 6.74
CA GLY A 273 6.53 18.02 5.99
C GLY A 273 6.87 17.33 4.66
N PRO A 274 7.62 17.99 3.78
CA PRO A 274 8.20 17.35 2.61
C PRO A 274 9.19 16.25 3.03
N MET A 275 9.22 15.12 2.31
CA MET A 275 10.21 14.04 2.50
C MET A 275 11.62 14.40 1.98
N ASP A 276 11.92 15.69 1.89
CA ASP A 276 13.15 16.27 1.30
C ASP A 276 14.24 16.57 2.35
N GLN A 277 13.99 16.32 3.64
CA GLN A 277 15.03 16.32 4.68
C GLN A 277 15.96 15.10 4.57
N VAL A 278 16.41 14.79 3.35
CA VAL A 278 17.24 13.62 3.03
C VAL A 278 18.64 13.69 3.65
N GLU A 279 19.07 14.85 4.14
CA GLU A 279 20.34 14.99 4.87
C GLU A 279 20.24 14.51 6.32
N GLU A 280 19.07 14.61 6.95
CA GLU A 280 18.84 14.16 8.32
C GLU A 280 18.15 12.80 8.36
N VAL A 281 18.47 12.01 9.38
CA VAL A 281 17.85 10.70 9.59
C VAL A 281 16.53 10.90 10.33
N GLU A 282 15.41 10.55 9.70
CA GLU A 282 14.10 10.59 10.36
C GLU A 282 13.92 9.44 11.37
N GLY A 283 13.28 9.77 12.50
CA GLY A 283 12.78 8.82 13.51
C GLY A 283 13.81 8.36 14.54
N ASP A 284 13.33 7.90 15.69
CA ASP A 284 14.16 7.36 16.78
C ASP A 284 14.24 5.83 16.74
N PHE A 285 14.84 5.30 15.67
CA PHE A 285 15.10 3.86 15.52
C PHE A 285 16.31 3.61 14.60
N GLU A 286 17.13 2.63 14.95
CA GLU A 286 18.37 2.33 14.21
C GLU A 286 18.23 1.14 13.25
N HIS A 287 17.23 0.27 13.48
CA HIS A 287 17.00 -0.96 12.74
C HIS A 287 15.65 -0.95 12.03
N CYS A 288 15.58 -1.50 10.81
CA CYS A 288 14.30 -1.71 10.14
C CYS A 288 13.63 -2.98 10.69
N HIS A 289 12.67 -2.82 11.59
CA HIS A 289 11.86 -3.93 12.09
C HIS A 289 10.70 -4.27 11.16
N TYR A 290 10.19 -3.29 10.40
CA TYR A 290 9.08 -3.49 9.47
C TYR A 290 9.36 -4.60 8.44
N SER A 291 10.59 -4.68 7.92
CA SER A 291 10.98 -5.71 6.94
C SER A 291 10.94 -7.14 7.49
N ARG A 292 10.83 -7.32 8.81
CA ARG A 292 10.63 -8.65 9.43
C ARG A 292 9.20 -9.16 9.29
N PHE A 293 8.24 -8.25 9.16
CA PHE A 293 6.81 -8.57 9.02
C PHE A 293 6.36 -8.51 7.57
N VAL A 294 7.04 -7.72 6.74
CA VAL A 294 6.62 -7.41 5.37
C VAL A 294 7.77 -7.60 4.40
N THR A 295 7.45 -8.11 3.21
CA THR A 295 8.38 -8.18 2.07
C THR A 295 7.83 -7.48 0.84
N ALA A 296 8.70 -7.03 -0.06
CA ALA A 296 8.33 -6.49 -1.36
C ALA A 296 9.00 -7.26 -2.49
N VAL A 297 8.24 -7.60 -3.54
CA VAL A 297 8.75 -8.28 -4.73
C VAL A 297 8.47 -7.42 -5.96
N GLY A 298 9.52 -7.08 -6.71
CA GLY A 298 9.43 -6.32 -7.95
C GLY A 298 9.02 -7.19 -9.14
N ALA A 299 8.65 -6.56 -10.26
CA ALA A 299 8.31 -7.26 -11.50
C ALA A 299 9.52 -7.98 -12.13
N ASP A 300 10.72 -7.63 -11.69
CA ASP A 300 11.99 -8.30 -11.97
C ASP A 300 12.18 -9.62 -11.19
N GLY A 301 11.24 -9.95 -10.30
CA GLY A 301 11.28 -11.14 -9.45
C GLY A 301 12.19 -11.02 -8.23
N ASN A 302 12.80 -9.86 -8.00
CA ASN A 302 13.68 -9.64 -6.87
C ASN A 302 12.92 -9.26 -5.61
N LEU A 303 13.43 -9.71 -4.47
CA LEU A 303 12.99 -9.39 -3.12
C LEU A 303 13.68 -8.12 -2.62
N TYR A 304 12.92 -7.30 -1.92
CA TYR A 304 13.33 -6.04 -1.30
C TYR A 304 12.78 -5.93 0.13
N PRO A 305 13.43 -5.16 1.02
CA PRO A 305 13.03 -5.07 2.43
C PRO A 305 11.72 -4.33 2.65
N CYS A 306 11.31 -3.42 1.75
CA CYS A 306 10.01 -2.77 1.83
C CYS A 306 9.55 -2.16 0.48
N PRO A 307 8.26 -1.81 0.35
CA PRO A 307 7.72 -1.20 -0.87
C PRO A 307 8.24 0.21 -1.18
N GLN A 308 8.81 0.94 -0.21
CA GLN A 308 9.37 2.27 -0.48
C GLN A 308 10.63 2.20 -1.35
N VAL A 309 11.41 1.12 -1.21
CA VAL A 309 12.77 1.02 -1.79
C VAL A 309 12.91 -0.13 -2.79
N HIS A 310 11.80 -0.75 -3.18
CA HIS A 310 11.82 -1.81 -4.20
C HIS A 310 12.28 -1.25 -5.56
N LEU A 311 12.90 -2.11 -6.39
CA LEU A 311 13.50 -1.73 -7.69
C LEU A 311 14.64 -0.71 -7.60
N ASN A 312 15.28 -0.61 -6.42
CA ASN A 312 16.53 0.09 -6.25
C ASN A 312 17.64 -0.93 -5.95
N SER A 313 18.71 -0.93 -6.74
CA SER A 313 19.80 -1.91 -6.67
C SER A 313 20.51 -1.95 -5.32
N ARG A 314 20.54 -0.84 -4.58
CA ARG A 314 21.09 -0.75 -3.22
C ARG A 314 20.38 -1.66 -2.23
N TYR A 315 19.11 -1.99 -2.47
CA TYR A 315 18.25 -2.73 -1.55
C TYR A 315 17.88 -4.12 -2.07
N LEU A 316 18.48 -4.55 -3.18
CA LEU A 316 18.23 -5.86 -3.76
C LEU A 316 18.71 -6.96 -2.81
N ILE A 317 17.82 -7.89 -2.45
CA ILE A 317 18.13 -9.02 -1.58
C ILE A 317 18.45 -10.28 -2.41
N GLY A 318 17.59 -10.65 -3.34
CA GLY A 318 17.76 -11.86 -4.16
C GLY A 318 16.51 -12.17 -5.00
N ASN A 319 16.62 -13.09 -5.96
CA ASN A 319 15.53 -13.38 -6.90
C ASN A 319 14.68 -14.58 -6.45
N VAL A 320 13.47 -14.31 -5.95
CA VAL A 320 12.56 -15.35 -5.41
C VAL A 320 11.87 -16.16 -6.51
N VAL A 321 11.82 -15.65 -7.73
CA VAL A 321 11.21 -16.35 -8.89
C VAL A 321 12.13 -17.43 -9.46
N GLU A 322 13.44 -17.19 -9.40
CA GLU A 322 14.46 -18.11 -9.88
C GLU A 322 14.91 -19.09 -8.79
N GLN A 323 15.09 -18.61 -7.57
CA GLN A 323 15.71 -19.35 -6.47
C GLN A 323 14.68 -20.00 -5.53
N GLY A 324 13.43 -19.53 -5.52
CA GLY A 324 12.40 -19.94 -4.56
C GLY A 324 12.35 -19.02 -3.34
N TYR A 325 11.15 -18.81 -2.80
CA TYR A 325 10.93 -17.83 -1.72
C TYR A 325 11.68 -18.21 -0.44
N ALA A 326 11.56 -19.46 0.01
CA ALA A 326 12.18 -19.92 1.25
C ALA A 326 13.71 -19.83 1.19
N ASP A 327 14.31 -20.23 0.06
CA ASP A 327 15.76 -20.24 -0.13
C ASP A 327 16.36 -18.82 -0.14
N VAL A 328 15.61 -17.81 -0.60
CA VAL A 328 16.04 -16.41 -0.50
C VAL A 328 15.99 -15.90 0.94
N LEU A 329 15.03 -16.38 1.75
CA LEU A 329 14.79 -15.90 3.10
C LEU A 329 15.62 -16.65 4.17
N GLU A 330 15.46 -17.96 4.28
CA GLU A 330 15.92 -18.76 5.42
C GLU A 330 17.40 -19.09 5.31
N GLY A 331 18.24 -18.34 6.04
CA GLY A 331 19.70 -18.50 5.99
C GLY A 331 20.33 -18.22 4.62
N GLY A 332 19.56 -17.65 3.69
CA GLY A 332 19.96 -17.33 2.34
C GLY A 332 20.35 -15.86 2.14
N PRO A 333 20.21 -15.34 0.90
CA PRO A 333 20.53 -13.95 0.53
C PRO A 333 20.00 -12.87 1.49
N ARG A 334 18.82 -13.08 2.10
CA ARG A 334 18.28 -12.16 3.10
C ARG A 334 19.18 -12.03 4.33
N ALA A 335 19.68 -13.13 4.87
CA ALA A 335 20.55 -13.11 6.04
C ALA A 335 21.88 -12.40 5.72
N GLU A 336 22.43 -12.63 4.53
CA GLU A 336 23.65 -11.95 4.05
C GLU A 336 23.42 -10.45 3.87
N TRP A 337 22.27 -10.06 3.31
CA TRP A 337 21.89 -8.67 3.14
C TRP A 337 21.70 -7.95 4.48
N GLU A 338 21.01 -8.58 5.45
CA GLU A 338 20.81 -8.03 6.79
C GLU A 338 22.15 -7.90 7.56
N ALA A 339 23.04 -8.88 7.44
CA ALA A 339 24.38 -8.81 8.04
C ALA A 339 25.24 -7.69 7.45
N SER A 340 25.13 -7.45 6.14
CA SER A 340 25.86 -6.38 5.44
C SER A 340 25.24 -5.00 5.64
N ASN A 341 23.96 -4.95 6.03
CA ASN A 341 23.19 -3.71 6.20
C ASN A 341 22.51 -3.64 7.59
N PRO A 342 23.29 -3.70 8.68
CA PRO A 342 22.73 -3.87 10.02
C PRO A 342 21.95 -2.63 10.50
N ARG A 343 22.28 -1.44 9.99
CA ARG A 343 21.65 -0.19 10.41
C ARG A 343 20.85 0.43 9.28
N ARG A 344 19.58 0.71 9.55
CA ARG A 344 18.70 1.41 8.63
C ARG A 344 19.23 2.80 8.29
N THR A 345 19.86 3.47 9.25
CA THR A 345 20.34 4.86 9.11
C THR A 345 21.47 4.99 8.09
N ASP A 346 22.19 3.91 7.82
CA ASP A 346 23.22 3.84 6.76
C ASP A 346 22.61 3.63 5.37
N LEU A 347 21.34 3.21 5.30
CA LEU A 347 20.61 2.92 4.07
C LEU A 347 19.56 3.98 3.72
N CYS A 348 18.56 4.13 4.59
CA CYS A 348 17.41 5.01 4.39
C CYS A 348 17.51 6.23 5.30
N LYS A 349 17.16 7.41 4.77
CA LYS A 349 17.08 8.67 5.53
C LYS A 349 15.64 9.01 5.92
N SER A 350 14.68 8.86 5.00
CA SER A 350 13.23 8.95 5.25
C SER A 350 12.54 7.58 5.32
N CYS A 351 11.41 7.47 6.04
CA CYS A 351 10.68 6.20 6.20
C CYS A 351 9.16 6.36 6.26
N PHE A 352 8.45 5.85 5.24
CA PHE A 352 6.99 5.78 5.26
C PHE A 352 6.45 4.99 6.45
N TYR A 353 7.16 3.92 6.79
CA TYR A 353 6.83 2.96 7.84
C TYR A 353 7.45 3.33 9.20
N ARG A 354 7.82 4.60 9.39
CA ARG A 354 8.37 5.11 10.66
C ARG A 354 7.46 4.79 11.85
N PRO A 355 6.13 5.03 11.83
CA PRO A 355 5.28 4.74 12.98
C PRO A 355 5.34 3.27 13.43
N GLN A 356 5.40 2.32 12.48
CA GLN A 356 5.53 0.89 12.76
C GLN A 356 6.91 0.58 13.34
N ASN A 357 7.98 1.12 12.76
CA ASN A 357 9.34 0.87 13.23
C ASN A 357 9.58 1.45 14.63
N GLU A 358 9.11 2.66 14.93
CA GLU A 358 9.23 3.28 16.26
C GLU A 358 8.50 2.45 17.31
N LEU A 359 7.28 2.00 17.03
CA LEU A 359 6.54 1.11 17.93
C LEU A 359 7.32 -0.19 18.20
N LEU A 360 7.82 -0.84 17.13
CA LEU A 360 8.58 -2.09 17.24
C LEU A 360 9.90 -1.89 17.99
N GLU A 361 10.60 -0.78 17.78
CA GLU A 361 11.83 -0.42 18.51
C GLU A 361 11.54 -0.19 20.00
N LEU A 362 10.49 0.55 20.35
CA LEU A 362 10.07 0.81 21.73
C LEU A 362 9.73 -0.49 22.47
N LEU A 363 9.02 -1.41 21.80
CA LEU A 363 8.73 -2.75 22.32
C LEU A 363 10.01 -3.56 22.51
N LYS A 364 10.92 -3.53 21.53
CA LYS A 364 12.17 -4.29 21.56
C LYS A 364 13.11 -3.80 22.67
N ARG A 365 13.17 -2.49 22.91
CA ARG A 365 13.92 -1.85 24.00
C ARG A 365 13.26 -2.04 25.38
N GLY A 366 12.05 -2.58 25.44
CA GLY A 366 11.28 -2.73 26.67
C GLY A 366 10.82 -1.40 27.28
N GLN A 367 10.82 -0.32 26.49
CA GLN A 367 10.34 1.01 26.89
C GLN A 367 8.81 1.06 26.94
N ILE A 368 8.15 0.19 26.16
CA ILE A 368 6.71 -0.11 26.25
C ILE A 368 6.56 -1.61 26.54
N LYS A 369 5.65 -1.97 27.44
CA LYS A 369 5.29 -3.37 27.70
C LYS A 369 4.35 -3.87 26.59
N LEU A 370 4.65 -5.03 26.03
CA LEU A 370 3.87 -5.59 24.94
C LEU A 370 2.42 -5.84 25.34
N ASP A 371 2.16 -6.47 26.49
CA ASP A 371 0.79 -6.76 26.91
C ASP A 371 -0.02 -5.47 27.16
N ASP A 372 0.59 -4.42 27.74
CA ASP A 372 -0.06 -3.11 27.88
C ASP A 372 -0.42 -2.49 26.52
N ALA A 373 0.47 -2.63 25.52
CA ALA A 373 0.21 -2.14 24.17
C ALA A 373 -0.88 -2.94 23.45
N LEU A 374 -0.93 -4.26 23.64
CA LEU A 374 -1.97 -5.13 23.10
C LEU A 374 -3.33 -4.86 23.75
N ASP A 375 -3.36 -4.65 25.07
CA ASP A 375 -4.59 -4.34 25.80
C ASP A 375 -5.14 -2.97 25.40
N ALA A 376 -4.27 -1.95 25.29
CA ALA A 376 -4.65 -0.63 24.79
C ALA A 376 -5.18 -0.72 23.36
N TYR A 377 -4.51 -1.49 22.50
CA TYR A 377 -4.95 -1.72 21.13
C TYR A 377 -6.32 -2.39 21.04
N ALA A 378 -6.57 -3.42 21.84
CA ALA A 378 -7.85 -4.13 21.86
C ALA A 378 -9.00 -3.25 22.37
N LEU A 379 -8.72 -2.29 23.25
CA LEU A 379 -9.69 -1.30 23.70
C LEU A 379 -9.98 -0.25 22.62
N GLU A 380 -8.96 0.23 21.92
CA GLU A 380 -9.09 1.27 20.89
C GLU A 380 -9.65 0.72 19.56
N VAL A 381 -9.26 -0.50 19.18
CA VAL A 381 -9.59 -1.18 17.92
C VAL A 381 -10.14 -2.58 18.25
N PRO A 382 -11.41 -2.70 18.65
CA PRO A 382 -12.00 -3.98 19.06
C PRO A 382 -12.00 -5.04 17.96
N SER A 383 -11.92 -4.62 16.69
CA SER A 383 -11.78 -5.50 15.53
C SER A 383 -10.92 -4.81 14.47
N THR A 384 -9.75 -5.38 14.17
CA THR A 384 -8.86 -4.84 13.14
C THR A 384 -9.30 -5.26 11.75
N LEU A 385 -9.79 -4.30 10.97
CA LEU A 385 -10.12 -4.53 9.56
C LEU A 385 -8.85 -4.82 8.75
N HIS A 386 -8.84 -5.97 8.08
CA HIS A 386 -7.73 -6.41 7.24
C HIS A 386 -6.39 -6.45 8.00
N GLY A 387 -6.38 -7.04 9.20
CA GLY A 387 -5.20 -7.10 10.08
C GLY A 387 -3.96 -7.70 9.40
N ASP A 388 -4.14 -8.73 8.56
CA ASP A 388 -3.03 -9.42 7.87
C ASP A 388 -2.22 -8.52 6.91
N PHE A 389 -2.75 -7.34 6.54
CA PHE A 389 -2.08 -6.38 5.67
C PHE A 389 -1.29 -5.37 6.49
N VAL A 390 -0.19 -5.85 7.07
CA VAL A 390 0.71 -5.10 7.98
C VAL A 390 1.41 -3.92 7.31
#